data_AF-A0A975FRY4-F1
#
_entry.id   AF-A0A975FRY4-F1
#
_cell.length_a   1.000
_cell.length_b   1.000
_cell.length_c   1.000
_cell.angle_alpha   90.00
_cell.angle_beta   90.00
_cell.angle_gamma   90.00
#
_symmetry.space_group_name_H-M   'P 1'
#
loop_
_entity.id
_entity.type
_entity.pdbx_description
1 polymer ?
#
loop_
_entity_poly.entity_id
_entity_poly.type
_entity_poly.pdbx_seq_one_letter_code
_entity_poly.pdbx_strand_id
1 'polypeptide(L)'
;MNVTRYFTNTVQNAIVLILFLMISATSVFSQGAWDIKYIPLDSLSPELIGKEVRIDFKTSVTDTLQGEVKALDIRKLLSKKDTVSLVLGGELVKFKESWKLYVDHGALREQTLERVETTGDERIYISEMYLGSIDEVTLTLEVVVCKPSGKSKESVIVNKSNVKGFLLRI
;
A
#
# COMPACT_ATOMS: atom_id res chain seq x y z
N MET A 1 -22.66 -50.72 38.35
CA MET A 1 -21.83 -50.67 37.12
C MET A 1 -22.12 -49.46 36.22
N ASN A 2 -22.67 -48.35 36.75
CA ASN A 2 -23.00 -47.16 35.95
C ASN A 2 -22.07 -45.96 36.22
N VAL A 3 -21.51 -45.84 37.43
CA VAL A 3 -20.68 -44.69 37.83
C VAL A 3 -19.40 -44.57 37.00
N THR A 4 -18.71 -45.68 36.75
CA THR A 4 -17.48 -45.71 35.94
C THR A 4 -17.72 -45.27 34.50
N ARG A 5 -18.89 -45.64 33.93
CA ARG A 5 -19.27 -45.31 32.55
C ARG A 5 -19.65 -43.84 32.39
N TYR A 6 -20.31 -43.26 33.41
CA TYR A 6 -20.57 -41.82 33.46
C TYR A 6 -19.26 -41.02 33.53
N PHE A 7 -18.32 -41.44 34.39
CA PHE A 7 -17.04 -40.76 34.55
C PHE A 7 -16.19 -40.78 33.26
N THR A 8 -16.12 -41.93 32.58
CA THR A 8 -15.41 -42.04 31.29
C THR A 8 -16.03 -41.16 30.21
N ASN A 9 -17.37 -41.06 30.17
CA ASN A 9 -18.05 -40.21 29.20
C ASN A 9 -17.81 -38.71 29.46
N THR A 10 -17.77 -38.29 30.73
CA THR A 10 -17.48 -36.90 31.11
C THR A 10 -16.05 -36.50 30.73
N VAL A 11 -15.07 -37.35 31.02
CA VAL A 11 -13.66 -37.10 30.67
C VAL A 11 -13.47 -37.08 29.15
N GLN A 12 -14.10 -38.00 28.42
CA GLN A 12 -14.05 -38.03 26.96
C GLN A 12 -14.64 -36.77 26.33
N ASN A 13 -15.80 -36.30 26.83
CA ASN A 13 -16.42 -35.06 26.34
C ASN A 13 -15.56 -33.83 26.62
N ALA A 14 -14.89 -33.77 27.78
CA ALA A 14 -13.97 -32.68 28.12
C ALA A 14 -12.75 -32.65 27.18
N ILE A 15 -12.17 -33.81 26.86
CA ILE A 15 -11.05 -33.93 25.92
C ILE A 15 -11.46 -33.46 24.52
N VAL A 16 -12.64 -33.88 24.03
CA VAL A 16 -13.16 -33.46 22.72
C VAL A 16 -13.39 -31.95 22.68
N LEU A 17 -13.93 -31.36 23.75
CA LEU A 17 -14.14 -29.91 23.86
C LEU A 17 -12.81 -29.15 23.84
N ILE A 18 -11.80 -29.61 24.56
CA ILE A 18 -10.46 -28.99 24.58
C ILE A 18 -9.83 -29.06 23.18
N LEU A 19 -9.93 -30.20 22.50
CA LEU A 19 -9.46 -30.34 21.11
C LEU A 19 -10.19 -29.39 20.16
N PHE A 20 -11.52 -29.27 20.28
CA PHE A 20 -12.31 -28.35 19.48
C PHE A 20 -11.92 -26.89 19.72
N LEU A 21 -11.67 -26.50 20.98
CA LEU A 21 -11.21 -25.16 21.33
C LEU A 21 -9.79 -24.88 20.80
N MET A 22 -8.88 -25.86 20.86
CA MET A 22 -7.53 -25.71 20.29
C MET A 22 -7.55 -25.55 18.77
N ILE A 23 -8.36 -26.34 18.05
CA ILE A 23 -8.52 -26.20 16.60
C ILE A 23 -9.12 -24.83 16.26
N SER A 24 -10.15 -24.40 16.98
CA SER A 24 -10.79 -23.10 16.78
C SER A 24 -9.86 -21.93 17.11
N ALA A 25 -8.92 -22.09 18.05
CA ALA A 25 -7.93 -21.06 18.36
C ALA A 25 -6.88 -20.91 17.24
N THR A 26 -6.58 -21.98 16.49
CA THR A 26 -5.62 -21.90 15.37
C THR A 26 -6.20 -21.28 14.09
N SER A 27 -7.52 -21.20 13.94
CA SER A 27 -8.19 -20.67 12.74
C SER A 27 -8.45 -19.15 12.76
N VAL A 28 -8.09 -18.44 13.83
CA VAL A 28 -8.33 -16.99 13.96
C VAL A 28 -7.21 -16.13 13.36
N PHE A 29 -6.19 -16.72 12.72
CA PHE A 29 -5.19 -15.96 11.98
C PHE A 29 -5.68 -15.55 10.58
N SER A 30 -6.79 -14.81 10.52
CA SER A 30 -7.08 -13.93 9.40
C SER A 30 -6.30 -12.63 9.61
N GLN A 31 -4.97 -12.70 9.46
CA GLN A 31 -4.21 -11.50 9.19
C GLN A 31 -4.41 -11.22 7.71
N GLY A 32 -5.23 -10.22 7.38
CA GLY A 32 -5.42 -9.79 6.00
C GLY A 32 -4.05 -9.67 5.31
N ALA A 33 -3.86 -10.48 4.26
CA ALA A 33 -2.63 -10.44 3.48
C ALA A 33 -2.59 -9.08 2.78
N TRP A 34 -1.57 -8.29 3.08
CA TRP A 34 -1.31 -7.08 2.31
C TRP A 34 -0.94 -7.50 0.90
N ASP A 35 -1.71 -7.09 -0.11
CA ASP A 35 -1.43 -7.31 -1.53
C ASP A 35 -0.29 -6.43 -2.07
N ILE A 36 0.40 -5.74 -1.16
CA ILE A 36 1.37 -4.72 -1.47
C ILE A 36 2.63 -4.93 -0.65
N LYS A 37 3.76 -4.94 -1.36
CA LYS A 37 5.09 -5.06 -0.77
C LYS A 37 5.81 -3.72 -0.86
N TYR A 38 6.24 -3.22 0.29
CA TYR A 38 7.13 -2.06 0.34
C TYR A 38 8.54 -2.47 -0.10
N ILE A 39 9.13 -1.73 -1.03
CA ILE A 39 10.45 -1.96 -1.59
C ILE A 39 11.26 -0.66 -1.44
N PRO A 40 12.46 -0.71 -0.82
CA PRO A 40 13.37 0.43 -0.79
C PRO A 40 13.78 0.87 -2.19
N LEU A 41 14.05 2.17 -2.39
CA LEU A 41 14.47 2.73 -3.68
C LEU A 41 15.68 2.02 -4.29
N ASP A 42 16.65 1.66 -3.45
CA ASP A 42 17.91 1.03 -3.87
C ASP A 42 17.72 -0.44 -4.30
N SER A 43 16.54 -1.01 -4.05
CA SER A 43 16.18 -2.38 -4.42
C SER A 43 15.35 -2.45 -5.71
N LEU A 44 15.14 -1.34 -6.40
CA LEU A 44 14.46 -1.34 -7.69
C LEU A 44 15.29 -2.03 -8.77
N SER A 45 14.68 -2.98 -9.47
CA SER A 45 15.27 -3.65 -10.62
C SER A 45 14.48 -3.35 -11.90
N PRO A 46 15.12 -3.44 -13.09
CA PRO A 46 14.43 -3.31 -14.37
C PRO A 46 13.26 -4.29 -14.58
N GLU A 47 13.23 -5.41 -13.86
CA GLU A 47 12.13 -6.39 -13.89
C GLU A 47 10.79 -5.82 -13.39
N LEU A 48 10.84 -4.70 -12.65
CA LEU A 48 9.67 -4.00 -12.15
C LEU A 48 9.08 -3.00 -13.16
N ILE A 49 9.73 -2.78 -14.30
CA ILE A 49 9.21 -1.90 -15.35
C ILE A 49 7.88 -2.45 -15.89
N GLY A 50 6.91 -1.55 -16.06
CA GLY A 50 5.54 -1.86 -16.46
C GLY A 50 4.65 -2.36 -15.33
N LYS A 51 5.19 -2.59 -14.12
CA LYS A 51 4.38 -2.97 -12.95
C LYS A 51 3.68 -1.75 -12.36
N GLU A 52 2.48 -2.00 -11.84
CA GLU A 52 1.74 -1.01 -11.08
C GLU A 52 2.48 -0.73 -9.77
N VAL A 53 2.83 0.53 -9.56
CA VAL A 53 3.54 1.01 -8.39
C VAL A 53 2.73 2.07 -7.68
N ARG A 54 3.03 2.24 -6.40
CA ARG A 54 2.54 3.31 -5.55
C ARG A 54 3.74 3.94 -4.86
N ILE A 55 3.72 5.25 -4.68
CA ILE A 55 4.90 6.01 -4.28
C ILE A 55 4.62 6.75 -3.01
N ASP A 56 5.44 6.51 -1.99
CA ASP A 56 5.41 7.28 -0.74
C ASP A 56 6.26 8.54 -0.93
N PHE A 57 5.57 9.68 -1.07
CA PHE A 57 6.21 10.99 -1.21
C PHE A 57 6.42 11.62 0.15
N LYS A 58 7.67 11.84 0.54
CA LYS A 58 8.01 12.40 1.85
C LYS A 58 8.46 13.84 1.81
N THR A 59 8.20 14.52 2.93
CA THR A 59 8.59 15.90 3.20
C THR A 59 10.00 16.04 3.82
N SER A 60 10.64 14.94 4.30
CA SER A 60 11.98 14.98 4.95
C SER A 60 12.86 13.75 4.65
N VAL A 61 14.18 13.97 4.55
CA VAL A 61 15.22 12.96 4.30
C VAL A 61 15.42 11.99 5.49
N THR A 62 15.19 12.46 6.72
CA THR A 62 15.29 11.63 7.95
C THR A 62 14.26 10.51 8.01
N ASP A 63 13.33 10.58 7.08
CA ASP A 63 12.05 9.96 7.16
C ASP A 63 12.03 8.78 6.17
N THR A 64 13.15 8.46 5.48
CA THR A 64 13.43 7.34 4.55
C THR A 64 13.54 5.97 5.25
N LEU A 65 12.98 4.90 4.63
CA LEU A 65 13.10 3.54 5.18
C LEU A 65 14.40 2.96 4.65
N GLN A 66 15.31 2.62 5.55
CA GLN A 66 16.52 1.85 5.23
C GLN A 66 16.34 0.43 5.77
N GLY A 67 16.59 -0.60 4.95
CA GLY A 67 16.55 -2.00 5.37
C GLY A 67 15.17 -2.67 5.33
N GLU A 68 15.02 -3.76 6.09
CA GLU A 68 13.80 -4.58 6.11
C GLU A 68 12.60 -3.84 6.74
N VAL A 69 11.45 -3.89 6.04
CA VAL A 69 10.25 -3.13 6.39
C VAL A 69 9.26 -4.00 7.15
N LYS A 70 8.84 -3.59 8.35
CA LYS A 70 7.78 -4.29 9.11
C LYS A 70 6.40 -3.72 8.78
N ALA A 71 5.36 -4.54 8.92
CA ALA A 71 3.98 -4.14 8.62
C ALA A 71 3.49 -2.93 9.44
N LEU A 72 3.94 -2.78 10.69
CA LEU A 72 3.62 -1.61 11.53
C LEU A 72 4.26 -0.32 11.02
N ASP A 73 5.40 -0.41 10.34
CA ASP A 73 6.09 0.75 9.78
C ASP A 73 5.32 1.29 8.57
N ILE A 74 4.71 0.43 7.76
CA ILE A 74 3.87 0.81 6.62
C ILE A 74 2.71 1.71 7.07
N ARG A 75 1.98 1.35 8.13
CA ARG A 75 0.83 2.13 8.62
C ARG A 75 1.21 3.56 9.06
N LYS A 76 2.40 3.73 9.65
CA LYS A 76 2.88 5.05 10.06
C LYS A 76 3.12 5.97 8.86
N LEU A 77 3.52 5.41 7.72
CA LEU A 77 3.80 6.18 6.50
C LEU A 77 2.53 6.67 5.83
N LEU A 78 1.53 5.80 5.74
CA LEU A 78 0.25 6.10 5.10
C LEU A 78 -0.63 7.11 5.87
N SER A 79 -0.26 7.45 7.11
CA SER A 79 -1.04 8.34 7.98
C SER A 79 -0.77 9.84 7.75
N LYS A 80 0.30 10.19 7.02
CA LYS A 80 0.65 11.59 6.76
C LYS A 80 -0.08 12.10 5.51
N LYS A 81 -0.57 13.34 5.58
CA LYS A 81 -1.11 14.09 4.43
C LYS A 81 0.02 14.89 3.82
N ASP A 82 0.85 14.25 3.02
CA ASP A 82 1.95 14.91 2.34
C ASP A 82 1.49 15.52 1.00
N THR A 83 2.15 16.60 0.58
CA THR A 83 1.96 17.19 -0.75
C THR A 83 3.22 17.04 -1.57
N VAL A 84 3.07 16.71 -2.85
CA VAL A 84 4.16 16.57 -3.82
C VAL A 84 3.91 17.47 -5.02
N SER A 85 4.96 18.09 -5.55
CA SER A 85 4.88 18.78 -6.84
C SER A 85 5.40 17.88 -7.95
N LEU A 86 4.59 17.64 -8.97
CA LEU A 86 4.91 16.81 -10.13
C LEU A 86 4.79 17.64 -11.40
N VAL A 87 5.63 17.36 -12.39
CA VAL A 87 5.53 18.01 -13.70
C VAL A 87 4.60 17.17 -14.58
N LEU A 88 3.48 17.76 -15.01
CA LEU A 88 2.49 17.15 -15.91
C LEU A 88 2.32 18.05 -17.13
N GLY A 89 2.51 17.51 -18.33
CA GLY A 89 2.38 18.29 -19.58
C GLY A 89 3.27 19.55 -19.64
N GLY A 90 4.36 19.61 -18.86
CA GLY A 90 5.25 20.76 -18.74
C GLY A 90 4.88 21.78 -17.65
N GLU A 91 3.75 21.60 -16.95
CA GLU A 91 3.35 22.44 -15.81
C GLU A 91 3.74 21.76 -14.49
N LEU A 92 4.27 22.54 -13.54
CA LEU A 92 4.50 22.07 -12.17
C LEU A 92 3.18 22.12 -11.38
N VAL A 93 2.61 20.96 -11.10
CA VAL A 93 1.32 20.83 -10.41
C VAL A 93 1.51 20.24 -9.03
N LYS A 94 0.91 20.88 -8.02
CA LYS A 94 0.94 20.40 -6.64
C LYS A 94 -0.21 19.43 -6.37
N PHE A 95 0.14 18.25 -5.87
CA PHE A 95 -0.77 17.20 -5.47
C PHE A 95 -0.72 16.97 -3.97
N LYS A 96 -1.83 16.51 -3.43
CA LYS A 96 -1.96 15.96 -2.09
C LYS A 96 -2.17 14.46 -2.21
N GLU A 97 -1.41 13.73 -1.44
CA GLU A 97 -1.54 12.29 -1.36
C GLU A 97 -2.75 11.89 -0.51
N SER A 98 -3.54 10.95 -1.00
CA SER A 98 -4.68 10.37 -0.31
C SER A 98 -4.64 8.85 -0.40
N TRP A 99 -4.63 8.19 0.76
CA TRP A 99 -4.65 6.74 0.89
C TRP A 99 -6.00 6.27 1.44
N LYS A 100 -6.61 5.28 0.80
CA LYS A 100 -7.74 4.54 1.37
C LYS A 100 -7.28 3.17 1.85
N LEU A 101 -7.35 2.97 3.16
CA LEU A 101 -7.05 1.72 3.84
C LEU A 101 -8.37 0.98 4.13
N TYR A 102 -8.56 -0.19 3.52
CA TYR A 102 -9.71 -1.05 3.80
C TYR A 102 -9.32 -2.07 4.89
N VAL A 103 -9.68 -1.76 6.13
CA VAL A 103 -9.30 -2.55 7.33
C VAL A 103 -9.79 -4.00 7.25
N ASP A 104 -10.97 -4.21 6.67
CA ASP A 104 -11.65 -5.51 6.65
C ASP A 104 -11.06 -6.51 5.67
N HIS A 105 -10.21 -6.03 4.74
CA HIS A 105 -9.58 -6.86 3.72
C HIS A 105 -8.04 -6.83 3.78
N GLY A 106 -7.45 -6.02 4.67
CA GLY A 106 -6.00 -5.83 4.73
C GLY A 106 -5.40 -5.26 3.43
N ALA A 107 -6.23 -4.75 2.51
CA ALA A 107 -5.83 -4.36 1.18
C ALA A 107 -5.68 -2.83 1.07
N LEU A 108 -4.50 -2.38 0.68
CA LEU A 108 -4.21 -0.97 0.42
C LEU A 108 -4.56 -0.67 -1.04
N ARG A 109 -5.85 -0.68 -1.38
CA ARG A 109 -6.27 -0.69 -2.79
C ARG A 109 -6.06 0.62 -3.55
N GLU A 110 -6.11 1.77 -2.87
CA GLU A 110 -6.24 3.06 -3.56
C GLU A 110 -5.33 4.11 -2.93
N GLN A 111 -4.23 4.41 -3.64
CA GLN A 111 -3.56 5.71 -3.55
C GLN A 111 -4.15 6.59 -4.65
N THR A 112 -4.47 7.83 -4.33
CA THR A 112 -4.76 8.86 -5.33
C THR A 112 -3.98 10.11 -5.01
N LEU A 113 -3.42 10.76 -6.02
CA LEU A 113 -2.86 12.10 -5.89
C LEU A 113 -3.90 13.11 -6.39
N GLU A 114 -4.41 13.96 -5.51
CA GLU A 114 -5.42 14.97 -5.84
C GLU A 114 -4.78 16.35 -5.95
N ARG A 115 -5.03 17.09 -7.03
CA ARG A 115 -4.48 18.46 -7.21
C ARG A 115 -4.95 19.36 -6.06
N VAL A 116 -4.00 20.09 -5.45
CA VAL A 116 -4.28 20.97 -4.28
C VAL A 116 -4.96 22.27 -4.69
N GLU A 117 -4.46 22.89 -5.76
CA GLU A 117 -4.96 24.17 -6.25
C GLU A 117 -5.85 23.92 -7.46
N THR A 118 -7.15 23.86 -7.21
CA THR A 118 -8.20 23.88 -8.24
C THR A 118 -8.72 25.29 -8.41
N THR A 119 -8.25 26.00 -9.43
CA THR A 119 -8.93 27.20 -9.92
C THR A 119 -10.13 26.73 -10.74
N GLY A 120 -11.33 26.72 -10.14
CA GLY A 120 -12.56 26.21 -10.75
C GLY A 120 -12.90 24.76 -10.38
N ASP A 121 -13.88 24.17 -11.06
CA ASP A 121 -14.43 22.82 -10.76
C ASP A 121 -13.58 21.66 -11.34
N GLU A 122 -12.38 21.93 -11.85
CA GLU A 122 -11.54 20.94 -12.51
C GLU A 122 -10.76 20.06 -11.52
N ARG A 123 -11.43 19.09 -10.90
CA ARG A 123 -10.77 18.09 -10.07
C ARG A 123 -9.88 17.19 -10.93
N ILE A 124 -8.57 17.31 -10.77
CA ILE A 124 -7.57 16.44 -11.40
C ILE A 124 -7.04 15.48 -10.35
N TYR A 125 -7.04 14.18 -10.66
CA TYR A 125 -6.42 13.18 -9.81
C TYR A 125 -5.63 12.14 -10.62
N ILE A 126 -4.52 11.68 -10.04
CA ILE A 126 -3.77 10.52 -10.54
C ILE A 126 -4.26 9.29 -9.78
N SER A 127 -4.78 8.29 -10.50
CA SER A 127 -5.35 7.07 -9.91
C SER A 127 -4.46 5.84 -10.03
N GLU A 128 -3.65 5.79 -11.07
CA GLU A 128 -2.79 4.64 -11.39
C GLU A 128 -1.41 5.16 -11.78
N MET A 129 -0.37 4.45 -11.35
CA MET A 129 1.02 4.75 -11.68
C MET A 129 1.72 3.44 -12.04
N TYR A 130 2.47 3.46 -13.13
CA TYR A 130 3.25 2.34 -13.62
C TYR A 130 4.71 2.77 -13.75
N LEU A 131 5.64 1.90 -13.37
CA LEU A 131 7.06 2.20 -13.50
C LEU A 131 7.45 2.17 -14.99
N GLY A 132 7.86 3.30 -15.55
CA GLY A 132 8.28 3.41 -16.95
C GLY A 132 9.78 3.18 -17.13
N SER A 133 10.61 3.91 -16.38
CA SER A 133 12.07 3.75 -16.40
C SER A 133 12.69 4.00 -15.02
N ILE A 134 13.90 3.48 -14.84
CA ILE A 134 14.70 3.64 -13.63
C ILE A 134 16.08 4.16 -14.06
N ASP A 135 16.43 5.36 -13.62
CA ASP A 135 17.77 5.93 -13.77
C ASP A 135 18.45 6.03 -12.40
N GLU A 136 19.71 6.47 -12.33
CA GLU A 136 20.42 6.60 -11.05
C GLU A 136 19.74 7.61 -10.10
N VAL A 137 19.27 8.74 -10.63
CA VAL A 137 18.72 9.86 -9.85
C VAL A 137 17.21 10.01 -10.01
N THR A 138 16.67 9.55 -11.14
CA THR A 138 15.28 9.77 -11.53
C THR A 138 14.53 8.48 -11.79
N LEU A 139 13.22 8.59 -11.78
CA LEU A 139 12.25 7.55 -12.08
C LEU A 139 11.25 8.14 -13.05
N THR A 140 10.95 7.42 -14.12
CA THR A 140 9.85 7.81 -15.02
C THR A 140 8.63 6.97 -14.68
N LEU A 141 7.50 7.62 -14.50
CA LEU A 141 6.23 6.99 -14.19
C LEU A 141 5.23 7.26 -15.29
N GLU A 142 4.59 6.21 -15.78
CA GLU A 142 3.42 6.33 -16.64
C GLU A 142 2.20 6.40 -15.73
N VAL A 143 1.55 7.57 -15.69
CA VAL A 143 0.43 7.84 -14.79
C VAL A 143 -0.87 7.98 -15.56
N VAL A 144 -1.96 7.50 -14.97
CA VAL A 144 -3.32 7.74 -15.48
C VAL A 144 -3.89 8.96 -14.76
N VAL A 145 -3.98 10.05 -15.51
CA VAL A 145 -4.54 11.32 -15.05
C VAL A 145 -6.04 11.34 -15.39
N CYS A 146 -6.86 11.49 -14.36
CA CYS A 146 -8.30 11.66 -14.50
C CYS A 146 -8.64 13.14 -14.39
N LYS A 147 -9.31 13.65 -15.43
CA LYS A 147 -9.83 15.03 -15.55
C LYS A 147 -11.35 14.95 -15.79
N PRO A 148 -12.11 16.04 -15.61
CA PRO A 148 -13.54 16.05 -15.95
C PRO A 148 -13.82 15.67 -17.42
N SER A 149 -12.89 15.99 -18.33
CA SER A 149 -12.96 15.68 -19.76
C SER A 149 -12.66 14.22 -20.10
N GLY A 150 -12.16 13.42 -19.15
CA GLY A 150 -11.83 12.01 -19.36
C GLY A 150 -10.50 11.59 -18.72
N LYS A 151 -10.00 10.43 -19.14
CA LYS A 151 -8.71 9.89 -18.68
C LYS A 151 -7.65 10.07 -19.75
N SER A 152 -6.45 10.51 -19.34
CA SER A 152 -5.26 10.55 -20.19
C SER A 152 -4.11 9.80 -19.54
N LYS A 153 -3.22 9.24 -20.36
CA LYS A 153 -1.92 8.73 -19.91
C LYS A 153 -0.88 9.82 -20.08
N GLU A 154 -0.10 10.06 -19.04
CA GLU A 154 0.97 11.07 -19.05
C GLU A 154 2.23 10.46 -18.41
N SER A 155 3.39 10.96 -18.79
CA SER A 155 4.66 10.53 -18.22
C SER A 155 5.17 11.57 -17.23
N VAL A 156 5.58 11.13 -16.04
CA VAL A 156 6.04 11.98 -14.94
C VAL A 156 7.43 11.55 -14.51
N ILE A 157 8.36 12.50 -14.48
CA ILE A 157 9.70 12.28 -13.95
C ILE A 157 9.71 12.66 -12.48
N VAL A 158 10.16 11.74 -11.64
CA VAL A 158 10.28 11.92 -10.19
C VAL A 158 11.73 11.76 -9.78
N ASN A 159 12.24 12.71 -8.99
CA ASN A 159 13.56 12.58 -8.38
C ASN A 159 13.49 11.58 -7.22
N LYS A 160 14.39 10.59 -7.21
CA LYS A 160 14.48 9.58 -6.15
C LYS A 160 14.68 10.20 -4.78
N SER A 161 15.34 11.36 -4.68
CA SER A 161 15.52 12.06 -3.38
C SER A 161 14.22 12.50 -2.72
N ASN A 162 13.14 12.65 -3.51
CA ASN A 162 11.82 13.06 -3.02
C ASN A 162 10.91 11.86 -2.73
N VAL A 163 11.40 10.64 -2.94
CA VAL A 163 10.66 9.41 -2.75
C VAL A 163 11.25 8.65 -1.57
N LYS A 164 10.37 8.04 -0.77
CA LYS A 164 10.81 7.25 0.37
C LYS A 164 11.01 5.77 0.04
N GLY A 165 10.16 5.27 -0.84
CA GLY A 165 10.13 3.89 -1.27
C GLY A 165 8.88 3.63 -2.11
N PHE A 166 8.83 2.42 -2.63
CA PHE A 166 7.77 1.98 -3.52
C PHE A 166 6.91 0.93 -2.85
N LEU A 167 5.64 0.98 -3.18
CA LEU A 167 4.66 -0.02 -2.83
C LEU A 167 4.33 -0.75 -4.14
N LEU A 168 4.87 -1.95 -4.28
CA LEU A 168 4.62 -2.81 -5.43
C LEU A 168 3.36 -3.64 -5.17
N ARG A 169 2.42 -3.59 -6.11
CA ARG A 169 1.26 -4.49 -6.08
C ARG A 169 1.67 -5.88 -6.56
N ILE A 170 1.44 -6.91 -5.74
CA ILE A 170 1.79 -8.32 -6.03
C ILE A 170 0.59 -9.03 -6.66
#